data_AF-A0A8J3R4D1-F1
#
_entry.id   AF-A0A8J3R4D1-F1
#
_cell.length_a   1.000
_cell.length_b   1.000
_cell.length_c   1.000
_cell.angle_alpha   90.00
_cell.angle_beta   90.00
_cell.angle_gamma   90.00
#
_symmetry.space_group_name_H-M   'P 1'
#
loop_
_entity.id
_entity.type
_entity.pdbx_description
1 polymer ?
#
loop_
_entity_poly.entity_id
_entity_poly.type
_entity_poly.pdbx_seq_one_letter_code
_entity_poly.pdbx_strand_id
1 'polypeptide(L)'
;MYQARLFFDAGSGGLLWMASLADRARWGQPVDLTRLPISADLRDELIRLVTWYDTSLNWDYPPDPGPWCESECERFNGSVRQALSRLREELGPGWSIADEFKECHEDPDRERYLADPRGFKR
;
A
#
# COMPACT_ATOMS: atom_id res chain seq x y z
N MET A 1 -11.51 -0.81 -21.45
CA MET A 1 -11.46 -0.18 -20.11
C MET A 1 -10.81 -1.17 -19.17
N TYR A 2 -9.75 -0.78 -18.48
CA TYR A 2 -9.04 -1.62 -17.52
C TYR A 2 -9.67 -1.49 -16.13
N GLN A 3 -9.74 -2.61 -15.40
CA GLN A 3 -10.26 -2.65 -14.04
C GLN A 3 -9.15 -3.07 -13.09
N ALA A 4 -8.85 -2.23 -12.11
CA ALA A 4 -7.83 -2.48 -11.11
C ALA A 4 -8.34 -2.16 -9.70
N ARG A 5 -7.67 -2.72 -8.70
CA ARG A 5 -7.92 -2.50 -7.28
C ARG A 5 -6.64 -1.93 -6.67
N LEU A 6 -6.77 -0.87 -5.88
CA LEU A 6 -5.66 -0.31 -5.11
C LEU A 6 -5.76 -0.84 -3.68
N PHE A 7 -4.78 -1.63 -3.26
CA PHE A 7 -4.58 -2.08 -1.88
C PHE A 7 -3.15 -2.59 -1.73
N PHE A 8 -2.66 -2.67 -0.49
CA PHE A 8 -1.32 -3.16 -0.21
C PHE A 8 -1.36 -4.63 0.25
N ASP A 9 -0.37 -5.39 -0.20
CA ASP A 9 -0.04 -6.71 0.31
C ASP A 9 1.44 -6.68 0.67
N ALA A 10 1.77 -6.82 1.95
CA ALA A 10 3.12 -6.55 2.44
C ALA A 10 4.14 -7.52 1.83
N GLY A 11 5.28 -6.99 1.41
CA GLY A 11 6.34 -7.74 0.74
C GLY A 11 6.03 -8.13 -0.71
N SER A 12 4.84 -7.83 -1.23
CA SER A 12 4.48 -8.12 -2.63
C SER A 12 5.14 -7.18 -3.65
N GLY A 13 5.66 -6.03 -3.19
CA GLY A 13 6.35 -5.05 -4.04
C GLY A 13 5.44 -4.18 -4.91
N GLY A 14 4.13 -4.13 -4.64
CA GLY A 14 3.21 -3.28 -5.39
C GLY A 14 1.92 -2.95 -4.64
N LEU A 15 1.12 -2.04 -5.22
CA LEU A 15 -0.13 -1.55 -4.61
C LEU A 15 -1.34 -1.58 -5.56
N LEU A 16 -1.15 -1.95 -6.83
CA LEU A 16 -2.19 -1.94 -7.85
C LEU A 16 -2.34 -3.32 -8.48
N TRP A 17 -3.58 -3.81 -8.57
CA TRP A 17 -3.89 -5.19 -8.91
C TRP A 17 -4.95 -5.27 -10.00
N MET A 18 -4.63 -5.91 -11.12
CA MET A 18 -5.63 -6.12 -12.19
C MET A 18 -6.73 -7.09 -11.75
N ALA A 19 -7.98 -6.68 -11.95
CA ALA A 19 -9.15 -7.50 -11.64
C ALA A 19 -9.29 -8.70 -12.60
N SER A 20 -8.98 -8.50 -13.88
CA SER A 20 -9.03 -9.55 -14.92
C SER A 20 -7.72 -10.31 -15.02
N LEU A 21 -7.79 -11.65 -15.13
CA LEU A 21 -6.61 -12.50 -15.39
C LEU A 21 -5.94 -12.18 -16.74
N ALA A 22 -6.73 -11.84 -17.77
CA ALA A 22 -6.18 -11.53 -19.10
C ALA A 22 -5.31 -10.27 -19.07
N ASP A 23 -5.69 -9.28 -18.27
CA ASP A 23 -4.95 -8.02 -18.14
C ASP A 23 -3.66 -8.18 -17.33
N ARG A 24 -3.58 -9.17 -16.44
CA ARG A 24 -2.36 -9.45 -15.65
C ARG A 24 -1.19 -9.88 -16.52
N ALA A 25 -1.43 -10.57 -17.64
CA ALA A 25 -0.36 -10.92 -18.57
C ALA A 25 0.29 -9.67 -19.19
N ARG A 26 -0.50 -8.60 -19.41
CA ARG A 26 -0.04 -7.33 -19.95
C ARG A 26 0.63 -6.47 -18.89
N TRP A 27 0.02 -6.36 -17.71
CA TRP A 27 0.40 -5.37 -16.70
C TRP A 27 1.23 -5.92 -15.56
N GLY A 28 1.27 -7.23 -15.32
CA GLY A 28 1.94 -7.85 -14.17
C GLY A 28 1.00 -8.19 -13.00
N GLN A 29 1.55 -8.85 -11.98
CA GLN A 29 0.87 -9.12 -10.70
C GLN A 29 1.89 -9.04 -9.53
N PRO A 30 1.94 -7.94 -8.76
CA PRO A 30 1.18 -6.69 -8.92
C PRO A 30 1.51 -5.95 -10.23
N VAL A 31 0.73 -4.92 -10.57
CA VAL A 31 0.95 -4.13 -11.79
C VAL A 31 2.36 -3.51 -11.78
N ASP A 32 3.10 -3.75 -12.85
CA ASP A 32 4.39 -3.13 -13.14
C ASP A 32 4.18 -1.64 -13.45
N LEU A 33 4.50 -0.81 -12.45
CA LEU A 33 4.32 0.63 -12.50
C LEU A 33 5.12 1.29 -13.62
N THR A 34 6.19 0.66 -14.12
CA THR A 34 6.99 1.19 -15.25
C THR A 34 6.25 1.15 -16.59
N ARG A 35 5.20 0.32 -16.69
CA ARG A 35 4.36 0.19 -17.89
C ARG A 35 3.21 1.18 -17.90
N LEU A 36 2.84 1.73 -16.74
CA LEU A 36 1.72 2.66 -16.63
C LEU A 36 2.04 3.98 -17.36
N PRO A 37 1.09 4.55 -18.11
CA PRO A 37 1.26 5.84 -18.77
C PRO A 37 1.07 7.00 -17.79
N ILE A 38 1.86 7.01 -16.72
CA ILE A 38 1.86 8.03 -15.66
C ILE A 38 3.22 8.73 -15.59
N SER A 39 3.21 9.92 -15.00
CA SER A 39 4.39 10.72 -14.72
C SER A 39 5.43 9.95 -13.89
N ALA A 40 6.70 10.30 -14.07
CA ALA A 40 7.78 9.72 -13.27
C ALA A 40 7.60 10.05 -11.78
N ASP A 41 7.18 11.28 -11.46
CA ASP A 41 6.96 11.71 -10.08
C ASP A 41 5.89 10.89 -9.36
N LEU A 42 4.76 10.63 -10.02
CA LEU A 42 3.71 9.77 -9.46
C LEU A 42 4.21 8.33 -9.32
N ARG A 43 4.92 7.80 -10.32
CA ARG A 43 5.48 6.45 -10.25
C ARG A 43 6.42 6.27 -9.06
N ASP A 44 7.33 7.22 -8.86
CA ASP A 44 8.26 7.19 -7.73
C ASP A 44 7.54 7.35 -6.39
N GLU A 45 6.45 8.14 -6.35
CA GLU A 45 5.58 8.22 -5.17
C GLU A 45 4.93 6.88 -4.85
N LEU A 46 4.35 6.19 -5.84
CA LEU A 46 3.74 4.88 -5.65
C LEU A 46 4.77 3.83 -5.17
N ILE A 47 5.99 3.85 -5.73
CA ILE A 47 7.09 2.98 -5.28
C ILE A 47 7.44 3.28 -3.81
N ARG A 48 7.58 4.57 -3.45
CA ARG A 48 7.84 4.98 -2.06
C ARG A 48 6.73 4.54 -1.12
N LEU A 49 5.46 4.62 -1.53
CA LEU A 49 4.35 4.16 -0.71
C LEU A 49 4.40 2.65 -0.44
N VAL A 50 4.78 1.83 -1.43
CA VAL A 50 4.97 0.39 -1.23
C VAL A 50 6.06 0.13 -0.21
N THR A 51 7.24 0.73 -0.40
CA THR A 51 8.36 0.55 0.53
C THR A 51 8.02 1.07 1.93
N TRP A 52 7.28 2.17 2.02
CA TRP A 52 6.84 2.73 3.29
C TRP A 52 5.86 1.78 3.97
N TYR A 53 4.84 1.28 3.27
CA TYR A 53 3.88 0.32 3.81
C TYR A 53 4.54 -0.92 4.41
N ASP A 54 5.60 -1.45 3.77
CA ASP A 54 6.33 -2.59 4.32
C ASP A 54 6.90 -2.30 5.72
N THR A 55 7.25 -1.05 6.03
CA THR A 55 7.71 -0.67 7.38
C THR A 55 6.61 -0.65 8.45
N SER A 56 5.34 -0.80 8.06
CA SER A 56 4.21 -0.85 8.99
C SER A 56 4.14 -2.16 9.78
N LEU A 57 4.81 -3.21 9.30
CA LEU A 57 4.77 -4.53 9.91
C LEU A 57 5.97 -4.80 10.80
N ASN A 58 5.73 -5.62 11.81
CA ASN A 58 6.78 -6.32 12.53
C ASN A 58 7.27 -7.52 11.70
N TRP A 59 8.38 -7.37 10.97
CA TRP A 59 8.88 -8.46 10.12
C TRP A 59 9.49 -9.63 10.90
N ASP A 60 9.90 -9.42 12.15
CA ASP A 60 10.39 -10.52 13.00
C ASP A 60 9.25 -11.47 13.36
N TYR A 61 8.05 -10.92 13.63
CA TYR A 61 6.83 -11.68 13.85
C TYR A 61 5.59 -10.84 13.49
N PRO A 62 5.04 -10.98 12.26
CA PRO A 62 3.94 -10.14 11.77
C PRO A 62 2.66 -10.12 12.61
N PRO A 63 2.31 -11.17 13.38
CA PRO A 63 1.18 -11.10 14.30
C PRO A 63 1.36 -10.17 15.49
N ASP A 64 2.59 -9.75 15.83
CA ASP A 64 2.83 -8.77 16.88
C ASP A 64 2.61 -7.33 16.39
N PRO A 65 2.39 -6.36 17.31
CA PRO A 65 2.23 -4.96 16.96
C PRO A 65 3.31 -4.42 16.02
N GLY A 66 2.88 -3.73 14.97
CA GLY A 66 3.74 -2.99 14.06
C GLY A 66 4.37 -1.75 14.72
N PRO A 67 5.44 -1.19 14.14
CA PRO A 67 6.18 -0.08 14.75
C PRO A 67 5.51 1.29 14.59
N TRP A 68 4.49 1.42 13.75
CA TRP A 68 3.84 2.71 13.46
C TRP A 68 2.94 3.18 14.60
N CYS A 69 3.15 4.42 15.04
CA CYS A 69 2.19 5.14 15.88
C CYS A 69 1.08 5.78 15.03
N GLU A 70 0.02 6.25 15.68
CA GLU A 70 -1.17 6.76 14.96
C GLU A 70 -0.82 7.91 14.02
N SER A 71 0.10 8.79 14.40
CA SER A 71 0.53 9.90 13.55
C SER A 71 1.24 9.47 12.26
N GLU A 72 1.98 8.36 12.28
CA GLU A 72 2.61 7.81 11.07
C GLU A 72 1.56 7.13 10.18
N CYS A 73 0.61 6.40 10.81
CA CYS A 73 -0.55 5.83 10.14
C CYS A 73 -1.38 6.90 9.42
N GLU A 74 -1.73 8.00 10.09
CA GLU A 74 -2.47 9.14 9.51
C GLU A 74 -1.73 9.75 8.31
N ARG A 75 -0.42 9.96 8.45
CA ARG A 75 0.43 10.52 7.39
C ARG A 75 0.43 9.60 6.17
N PHE A 76 0.61 8.30 6.38
CA PHE A 76 0.58 7.31 5.30
C PHE A 76 -0.79 7.26 4.62
N ASN A 77 -1.87 7.17 5.40
CA ASN A 77 -3.25 7.13 4.90
C ASN A 77 -3.56 8.38 4.05
N GLY A 78 -3.09 9.56 4.47
CA GLY A 78 -3.21 10.80 3.70
C GLY A 78 -2.49 10.73 2.35
N SER A 79 -1.25 10.24 2.34
CA SER A 79 -0.46 10.08 1.12
C SER A 79 -1.06 9.08 0.14
N VAL A 80 -1.60 7.94 0.62
CA VAL A 80 -2.28 6.96 -0.24
C VAL A 80 -3.48 7.58 -0.95
N ARG A 81 -4.33 8.32 -0.23
CA ARG A 81 -5.51 8.97 -0.82
C ARG A 81 -5.13 10.01 -1.88
N GLN A 82 -4.09 10.81 -1.62
CA GLN A 82 -3.59 11.79 -2.58
C GLN A 82 -3.05 11.10 -3.84
N ALA A 83 -2.22 10.06 -3.68
CA ALA A 83 -1.68 9.30 -4.79
C ALA A 83 -2.77 8.59 -5.61
N LEU A 84 -3.81 8.04 -4.95
CA LEU A 84 -4.96 7.44 -5.64
C LEU A 84 -5.73 8.45 -6.49
N SER A 85 -5.95 9.68 -5.98
CA SER A 85 -6.59 10.75 -6.77
C SER A 85 -5.77 11.05 -8.02
N ARG A 86 -4.47 11.30 -7.86
CA ARG A 86 -3.54 11.59 -8.96
C ARG A 86 -3.48 10.44 -9.96
N LEU A 87 -3.46 9.19 -9.49
CA LEU A 87 -3.44 8.01 -10.35
C LEU A 87 -4.70 7.90 -11.22
N ARG A 88 -5.88 8.18 -10.66
CA ARG A 88 -7.13 8.20 -11.43
C ARG A 88 -7.14 9.32 -12.46
N GLU A 89 -6.62 10.49 -12.11
CA GLU A 89 -6.51 11.64 -13.02
C GLU A 89 -5.57 11.36 -14.19
N GLU A 90 -4.35 10.88 -13.92
CA GLU A 90 -3.34 10.63 -14.96
C GLU A 90 -3.70 9.46 -15.88
N LEU A 91 -4.31 8.38 -15.34
CA LEU A 91 -4.75 7.25 -16.16
C LEU A 91 -6.05 7.53 -16.95
N GLY A 92 -6.84 8.49 -16.47
CA GLY A 92 -8.06 8.93 -17.12
C GLY A 92 -9.14 7.85 -17.25
N PRO A 93 -10.17 8.09 -18.10
CA PRO A 93 -11.38 7.27 -18.17
C PRO A 93 -11.15 5.86 -18.77
N GLY A 94 -9.96 5.59 -19.30
CA GLY A 94 -9.58 4.25 -19.76
C GLY A 94 -9.44 3.24 -18.63
N TRP A 95 -9.36 3.72 -17.39
CA TRP A 95 -9.15 2.94 -16.17
C TRP A 95 -10.27 3.19 -15.16
N SER A 96 -10.62 2.12 -14.44
CA SER A 96 -11.41 2.17 -13.22
C SER A 96 -10.60 1.51 -12.12
N ILE A 97 -10.31 2.30 -11.08
CA ILE A 97 -9.50 1.87 -9.94
C ILE A 97 -10.41 1.85 -8.72
N ALA A 98 -10.74 0.66 -8.24
CA ALA A 98 -11.43 0.47 -6.98
C ALA A 98 -10.49 0.82 -5.82
N ASP A 99 -10.98 1.64 -4.89
CA ASP A 99 -10.28 1.89 -3.63
C ASP A 99 -10.59 0.74 -2.67
N GLU A 100 -9.60 -0.10 -2.40
CA GLU A 100 -9.69 -1.18 -1.44
C GLU A 100 -8.59 -1.10 -0.38
N PHE A 101 -7.95 0.07 -0.29
CA PHE A 101 -7.01 0.35 0.75
C PHE A 101 -7.73 0.36 2.10
N LYS A 102 -7.16 -0.36 3.06
CA LYS A 102 -7.58 -0.30 4.45
C LYS A 102 -6.62 0.61 5.19
N GLU A 103 -7.18 1.62 5.83
CA GLU A 103 -6.42 2.57 6.62
C GLU A 103 -5.61 1.85 7.70
N CYS A 104 -4.36 2.28 7.83
CA CYS A 104 -3.51 1.87 8.93
C CYS A 104 -3.97 2.61 10.19
N HIS A 105 -3.87 1.93 11.33
CA HIS A 105 -4.05 2.49 12.66
C HIS A 105 -2.98 1.90 13.57
N GLU A 106 -2.58 2.66 14.58
CA GLU A 106 -1.72 2.15 15.63
C GLU A 106 -2.34 0.92 16.28
N ASP A 107 -1.51 -0.10 16.47
CA ASP A 107 -1.91 -1.25 17.24
C ASP A 107 -2.08 -0.82 18.71
N PRO A 108 -3.22 -1.08 19.36
CA PRO A 108 -3.47 -0.64 20.73
C PRO A 108 -2.45 -1.22 21.73
N ASP A 109 -1.81 -2.34 21.38
CA ASP A 109 -0.79 -2.97 22.21
C ASP A 109 0.64 -2.53 21.86
N ARG A 110 0.83 -1.59 20.91
CA ARG A 110 2.16 -1.17 20.43
C ARG A 110 3.07 -0.69 21.55
N GLU A 111 2.58 0.19 22.43
CA GLU A 111 3.39 0.67 23.55
C GLU A 111 3.76 -0.46 24.53
N ARG A 112 2.84 -1.41 24.78
CA ARG A 112 3.11 -2.60 25.60
C ARG A 112 4.17 -3.49 24.95
N TYR A 113 4.07 -3.71 23.64
CA TYR A 113 5.04 -4.47 22.88
C TYR A 113 6.42 -3.81 22.91
N LEU A 114 6.51 -2.51 22.64
CA LEU A 114 7.79 -1.79 22.63
C LEU A 114 8.47 -1.73 24.00
N ALA A 115 7.69 -1.77 25.10
CA ALA A 115 8.23 -1.79 26.46
C ALA A 115 8.91 -3.12 26.83
N ASP A 116 8.35 -4.26 26.40
CA ASP A 116 8.93 -5.60 26.60
C ASP A 116 8.60 -6.55 25.44
N PRO A 117 9.33 -6.49 24.31
CA PRO A 117 9.05 -7.34 23.16
C PRO A 117 9.22 -8.83 23.45
N ARG A 118 10.09 -9.21 24.39
CA ARG A 118 10.40 -10.62 24.69
C ARG A 118 9.36 -11.26 25.60
N GLY A 119 8.76 -10.47 26.49
CA GLY A 119 7.69 -10.90 27.38
C GLY A 119 6.29 -10.68 26.81
N PHE A 120 6.16 -10.01 25.66
CA PHE A 120 4.87 -9.67 25.08
C PHE A 120 4.02 -10.92 24.75
N LYS A 121 2.74 -10.84 25.10
CA LYS A 121 1.69 -11.77 24.72
C LYS A 121 0.44 -10.97 24.37
N ARG A 122 -0.20 -11.34 23.27
CA ARG A 122 -1.49 -10.80 22.83
C ARG A 122 -2.64 -11.58 23.45
#